data_AF-A0A7L4HC03-F1
#
_entry.id   AF-A0A7L4HC03-F1
#
_cell.length_a   1.000
_cell.length_b   1.000
_cell.length_c   1.000
_cell.angle_alpha   90.00
_cell.angle_beta   90.00
_cell.angle_gamma   90.00
#
_symmetry.space_group_name_H-M   'P 1'
#
loop_
_entity.id
_entity.type
_entity.pdbx_description
1 polymer ?
#
loop_
_entity_poly.entity_id
_entity_poly.type
_entity_poly.pdbx_seq_one_letter_code
_entity_poly.pdbx_strand_id
1 'polypeptide(L)'
;MGRMIIFCMLFFCSSTVLSAALHKTMKYKQLIKTIQRLENRVKDKDAELLHTPENPGDACLFTAVSCFKKGTLKLQPANSQGDSTFTQAINILKGFPFSDPGKQCETSCESYEKKTPREFLKSFEKLLQQVIR
;
A
#
# COMPACT_ATOMS: atom_id res chain seq x y z
N MET A 1 -20.30 -41.35 -12.10
CA MET A 1 -20.24 -40.46 -10.90
C MET A 1 -18.91 -39.71 -10.75
N GLY A 2 -17.75 -40.27 -11.09
CA GLY A 2 -16.46 -39.56 -10.95
C GLY A 2 -16.32 -38.26 -11.75
N ARG A 3 -16.91 -38.17 -12.95
CA ARG A 3 -16.92 -36.92 -13.75
C ARG A 3 -17.63 -35.77 -13.04
N MET A 4 -18.75 -36.02 -12.38
CA MET A 4 -19.53 -34.99 -11.66
C MET A 4 -18.79 -34.47 -10.41
N ILE A 5 -18.01 -35.33 -9.74
CA ILE A 5 -17.16 -34.96 -8.60
C ILE A 5 -16.01 -34.05 -9.05
N ILE A 6 -15.40 -34.33 -10.21
CA ILE A 6 -14.31 -33.50 -10.77
C ILE A 6 -14.83 -32.09 -11.12
N PHE A 7 -16.03 -31.98 -11.71
CA PHE A 7 -16.64 -30.67 -11.98
C PHE A 7 -16.98 -29.91 -10.69
N CYS A 8 -17.49 -30.59 -9.66
CA CYS A 8 -17.76 -29.97 -8.36
C CYS A 8 -16.48 -29.44 -7.69
N MET A 9 -15.38 -30.20 -7.72
CA MET A 9 -14.09 -29.75 -7.19
C MET A 9 -13.57 -28.51 -7.93
N LEU A 10 -13.63 -28.51 -9.28
CA LEU A 10 -13.18 -27.37 -10.08
C LEU A 10 -14.02 -26.10 -9.83
N PHE A 11 -15.35 -26.23 -9.72
CA PHE A 11 -16.25 -25.10 -9.49
C PHE A 11 -16.13 -24.51 -8.06
N PHE A 12 -15.94 -25.37 -7.05
CA PHE A 12 -15.66 -24.91 -5.69
C PHE A 12 -14.26 -24.27 -5.57
N CYS A 13 -13.24 -24.81 -6.25
CA CYS A 13 -11.90 -24.22 -6.28
C CYS A 13 -11.85 -22.88 -7.01
N SER A 14 -12.62 -22.68 -8.09
CA SER A 14 -12.65 -21.37 -8.78
C SER A 14 -13.36 -20.29 -7.96
N SER A 15 -14.38 -20.67 -7.19
CA SER A 15 -15.17 -19.73 -6.37
C SER A 15 -14.36 -19.15 -5.20
N THR A 16 -13.47 -19.94 -4.60
CA THR A 16 -12.59 -19.50 -3.51
C THR A 16 -11.48 -18.56 -4.01
N VAL A 17 -10.89 -18.86 -5.16
CA VAL A 17 -9.85 -18.02 -5.79
C VAL A 17 -10.42 -16.65 -6.19
N LEU A 18 -11.62 -16.62 -6.78
CA LEU A 18 -12.29 -15.37 -7.17
C LEU A 18 -12.61 -14.49 -5.93
N SER A 19 -13.11 -15.12 -4.87
CA SER A 19 -13.43 -14.43 -3.61
C SER A 19 -12.17 -13.84 -2.95
N ALA A 20 -11.04 -14.56 -2.98
CA ALA A 20 -9.76 -14.09 -2.45
C ALA A 20 -9.21 -12.88 -3.23
N ALA A 21 -9.28 -12.91 -4.57
CA ALA A 21 -8.86 -11.81 -5.43
C ALA A 21 -9.73 -10.55 -5.23
N LEU A 22 -11.05 -10.71 -5.11
CA LEU A 22 -11.97 -9.61 -4.83
C LEU A 22 -11.68 -8.98 -3.46
N HIS A 23 -11.46 -9.80 -2.42
CA HIS A 23 -11.14 -9.34 -1.08
C HIS A 23 -9.80 -8.58 -1.03
N LYS A 24 -8.78 -9.07 -1.74
CA LYS A 24 -7.48 -8.37 -1.92
C LYS A 24 -7.69 -6.99 -2.54
N THR A 25 -8.47 -6.91 -3.62
CA THR A 25 -8.77 -5.66 -4.32
C THR A 25 -9.49 -4.64 -3.42
N MET A 26 -10.51 -5.08 -2.67
CA MET A 26 -11.24 -4.21 -1.74
C MET A 26 -10.33 -3.63 -0.66
N LYS A 27 -9.41 -4.43 -0.12
CA LYS A 27 -8.42 -3.96 0.86
C LYS A 27 -7.52 -2.86 0.29
N TYR A 28 -6.96 -3.05 -0.91
CA TYR A 28 -6.12 -2.01 -1.53
C TYR A 28 -6.89 -0.74 -1.87
N LYS A 29 -8.15 -0.86 -2.33
CA LYS A 29 -9.03 0.30 -2.52
C LYS A 29 -9.28 1.05 -1.21
N GLN A 30 -9.41 0.34 -0.09
CA GLN A 30 -9.53 0.98 1.22
C GLN A 30 -8.24 1.71 1.63
N LEU A 31 -7.07 1.13 1.36
CA LEU A 31 -5.79 1.78 1.61
C LEU A 31 -5.62 3.06 0.79
N ILE A 32 -5.97 3.04 -0.49
CA ILE A 32 -5.97 4.23 -1.35
C ILE A 32 -6.85 5.34 -0.75
N LYS A 33 -8.07 5.00 -0.33
CA LYS A 33 -8.96 5.97 0.34
C LYS A 33 -8.36 6.52 1.64
N THR A 34 -7.63 5.69 2.39
CA THR A 34 -6.91 6.13 3.60
C THR A 34 -5.80 7.12 3.25
N ILE A 35 -5.03 6.86 2.19
CA ILE A 35 -3.99 7.78 1.69
C ILE A 35 -4.60 9.12 1.28
N GLN A 36 -5.66 9.11 0.47
CA GLN A 36 -6.35 10.32 0.01
C GLN A 36 -6.88 11.17 1.18
N ARG A 37 -7.38 10.53 2.26
CA ARG A 37 -7.79 11.25 3.48
C ARG A 37 -6.60 11.84 4.22
N LEU A 38 -5.46 11.16 4.20
CA LEU A 38 -4.24 11.56 4.88
C LEU A 38 -3.58 12.75 4.19
N GLU A 39 -3.63 12.86 2.85
CA GLU A 39 -3.00 13.96 2.08
C GLU A 39 -3.38 15.37 2.56
N ASN A 40 -4.63 15.56 2.99
CA ASN A 40 -5.13 16.85 3.48
C ASN A 40 -4.83 17.09 4.96
N ARG A 41 -4.30 16.09 5.66
CA ARG A 41 -4.04 16.08 7.11
C ARG A 41 -2.57 16.00 7.46
N VAL A 42 -1.68 15.87 6.47
CA VAL A 42 -0.24 15.88 6.70
C VAL A 42 0.32 17.29 6.65
N LYS A 43 1.29 17.56 7.54
CA LYS A 43 2.16 18.73 7.43
C LYS A 43 3.04 18.54 6.21
N ASP A 44 2.91 19.44 5.25
CA ASP A 44 3.64 19.37 3.98
C ASP A 44 4.77 20.42 3.90
N LYS A 45 4.48 21.64 4.35
CA LYS A 45 5.47 22.72 4.45
C LYS A 45 6.39 22.50 5.64
N ASP A 46 7.69 22.74 5.45
CA ASP A 46 8.73 22.64 6.48
C ASP A 46 8.76 21.27 7.20
N ALA A 47 8.37 20.22 6.47
CA ALA A 47 8.43 18.83 6.92
C ALA A 47 9.68 18.14 6.37
N GLU A 48 10.11 17.06 7.04
CA GLU A 48 11.19 16.20 6.53
C GLU A 48 10.77 15.61 5.18
N LEU A 49 11.63 15.73 4.17
CA LEU A 49 11.42 15.08 2.88
C LEU A 49 11.61 13.56 3.02
N LEU A 50 10.74 12.79 2.35
CA LEU A 50 10.64 11.35 2.50
C LEU A 50 11.16 10.62 1.27
N HIS A 51 11.97 9.58 1.48
CA HIS A 51 12.40 8.69 0.42
C HIS A 51 11.20 8.05 -0.26
N THR A 52 11.07 8.28 -1.56
CA THR A 52 9.86 7.97 -2.33
C THR A 52 10.22 7.05 -3.50
N PRO A 53 9.93 5.74 -3.41
CA PRO A 53 10.07 4.82 -4.53
C PRO A 53 9.10 5.17 -5.67
N GLU A 54 9.58 5.96 -6.62
CA GLU A 54 8.82 6.31 -7.82
C GLU A 54 9.08 5.25 -8.90
N ASN A 55 8.00 4.61 -9.38
CA ASN A 55 8.05 3.55 -10.40
C ASN A 55 9.07 2.43 -10.10
N PRO A 56 8.97 1.74 -8.94
CA PRO A 56 9.74 0.52 -8.75
C PRO A 56 9.34 -0.44 -9.88
N GLY A 57 10.31 -1.00 -10.61
CA GLY A 57 10.00 -2.05 -11.58
C GLY A 57 9.18 -3.16 -10.89
N ASP A 58 8.27 -3.82 -11.61
CA ASP A 58 7.28 -4.74 -11.03
C ASP A 58 7.88 -5.82 -10.11
N ALA A 59 9.15 -6.19 -10.34
CA ALA A 59 9.89 -7.14 -9.51
C ALA A 59 10.23 -6.64 -8.09
N CYS A 60 10.11 -5.34 -7.81
CA CYS A 60 10.54 -4.69 -6.58
C CYS A 60 9.37 -4.10 -5.75
N LEU A 61 8.13 -4.43 -6.08
CA LEU A 61 6.93 -3.90 -5.41
C LEU A 61 6.96 -4.15 -3.90
N PHE A 62 7.40 -5.34 -3.46
CA PHE A 62 7.57 -5.65 -2.04
C PHE A 62 8.51 -4.69 -1.31
N THR A 63 9.71 -4.47 -1.86
CA THR A 63 10.68 -3.54 -1.28
C THR A 63 10.11 -2.12 -1.26
N ALA A 64 9.47 -1.68 -2.34
CA ALA A 64 8.88 -0.34 -2.42
C ALA A 64 7.75 -0.14 -1.39
N VAL A 65 6.81 -1.07 -1.28
CA VAL A 65 5.73 -1.01 -0.27
C VAL A 65 6.33 -0.97 1.13
N SER A 66 7.35 -1.78 1.42
CA SER A 66 8.04 -1.75 2.71
C SER A 66 8.66 -0.38 3.02
N CYS A 67 9.29 0.25 2.02
CA CYS A 67 9.82 1.61 2.15
C CYS A 67 8.71 2.64 2.41
N PHE A 68 7.59 2.57 1.69
CA PHE A 68 6.44 3.45 1.97
C PHE A 68 5.90 3.23 3.39
N LYS A 69 5.74 1.98 3.85
CA LYS A 69 5.28 1.70 5.21
C LYS A 69 6.20 2.33 6.26
N LYS A 70 7.52 2.21 6.11
CA LYS A 70 8.49 2.88 7.00
C LYS A 70 8.39 4.40 6.91
N GLY A 71 8.28 4.94 5.69
CA GLY A 71 8.15 6.38 5.45
C GLY A 71 6.90 6.99 6.09
N THR A 72 5.77 6.27 6.14
CA THR A 72 4.55 6.78 6.80
C THR A 72 4.75 7.09 8.27
N LEU A 73 5.69 6.42 8.96
CA LEU A 73 5.99 6.68 10.38
C LEU A 73 6.66 8.03 10.63
N LYS A 74 7.24 8.63 9.58
CA LYS A 74 7.88 9.94 9.64
C LYS A 74 6.92 11.08 9.31
N LEU A 75 5.71 10.78 8.84
CA LEU A 75 4.71 11.81 8.56
C LEU A 75 4.31 12.51 9.86
N GLN A 76 4.01 13.79 9.74
CA GLN A 76 3.51 14.60 10.84
C GLN A 76 2.12 15.13 10.49
N PRO A 77 1.21 15.25 11.47
CA PRO A 77 -0.09 15.87 11.23
C PRO A 77 0.09 17.37 10.96
N ALA A 78 -0.77 17.93 10.11
CA ALA A 78 -0.79 19.36 9.81
C ALA A 78 -1.12 20.22 11.05
N ASN A 79 -1.95 19.66 11.94
CA ASN A 79 -2.37 20.30 13.18
C ASN A 79 -1.78 19.56 14.38
N SER A 80 -1.25 20.32 15.34
CA SER A 80 -0.57 19.78 16.53
C SER A 80 -1.52 19.22 17.59
N GLN A 81 -2.81 19.55 17.53
CA GLN A 81 -3.84 18.92 18.37
C GLN A 81 -4.13 17.53 17.82
N GLY A 82 -3.98 16.51 18.67
CA GLY A 82 -4.04 15.09 18.31
C GLY A 82 -5.13 14.76 17.28
N ASP A 83 -4.72 14.69 16.01
CA ASP A 83 -5.59 14.29 14.92
C ASP A 83 -5.77 12.77 14.99
N SER A 84 -6.83 12.33 15.65
CA SER A 84 -7.18 10.92 15.78
C SER A 84 -7.35 10.23 14.42
N THR A 85 -7.79 10.98 13.39
CA THR A 85 -7.92 10.47 12.02
C THR A 85 -6.55 10.25 11.39
N PHE A 86 -5.60 11.18 11.61
CA PHE A 86 -4.21 11.00 11.20
C PHE A 86 -3.61 9.74 11.84
N THR A 87 -3.70 9.62 13.16
CA THR A 87 -3.15 8.46 13.89
C THR A 87 -3.78 7.15 13.42
N GLN A 88 -5.10 7.12 13.21
CA GLN A 88 -5.79 5.96 12.67
C GLN A 88 -5.30 5.60 11.26
N ALA A 89 -5.13 6.60 10.39
CA ALA A 89 -4.63 6.40 9.03
C ALA A 89 -3.21 5.82 9.02
N ILE A 90 -2.29 6.38 9.82
CA ILE A 90 -0.92 5.85 9.96
C ILE A 90 -0.93 4.41 10.47
N ASN A 91 -1.77 4.08 11.46
CA ASN A 91 -1.88 2.71 11.96
C ASN A 91 -2.36 1.72 10.90
N ILE A 92 -3.34 2.12 10.06
CA ILE A 92 -3.82 1.31 8.94
C ILE A 92 -2.70 1.09 7.91
N LEU A 93 -2.00 2.15 7.51
CA LEU A 93 -0.92 2.08 6.51
C LEU A 93 0.30 1.32 7.02
N LYS A 94 0.61 1.40 8.31
CA LYS A 94 1.67 0.59 8.94
C LYS A 94 1.28 -0.89 9.04
N GLY A 95 0.01 -1.16 9.39
CA GLY A 95 -0.46 -2.48 9.79
C GLY A 95 -0.89 -3.40 8.65
N PHE A 96 -1.15 -2.89 7.44
CA PHE A 96 -1.72 -3.75 6.40
C PHE A 96 -0.73 -4.85 5.97
N PRO A 97 -1.21 -6.10 5.80
CA PRO A 97 -0.39 -7.17 5.28
C PRO A 97 -0.15 -6.94 3.79
N PHE A 98 1.13 -6.92 3.39
CA PHE A 98 1.53 -6.94 2.00
C PHE A 98 2.33 -8.22 1.77
N SER A 99 1.75 -9.13 1.01
CA SER A 99 2.40 -10.36 0.57
C SER A 99 2.42 -10.33 -0.94
N ASP A 100 3.60 -10.11 -1.49
CA ASP A 100 3.86 -10.13 -2.92
C ASP A 100 4.94 -11.20 -3.16
N PRO A 101 4.72 -12.14 -4.09
CA PRO A 101 5.74 -13.13 -4.47
C PRO A 101 6.93 -12.51 -5.21
N GLY A 102 6.96 -11.18 -5.39
CA GLY A 102 8.05 -10.42 -5.98
C GLY A 102 9.39 -10.61 -5.26
N LYS A 103 10.46 -10.19 -5.93
CA LYS A 103 11.81 -10.31 -5.38
C LYS A 103 12.05 -9.22 -4.34
N GLN A 104 12.74 -9.57 -3.27
CA GLN A 104 13.33 -8.57 -2.41
C GLN A 104 14.49 -7.95 -3.17
N CYS A 105 14.29 -6.73 -3.68
CA CYS A 105 15.33 -6.00 -4.38
C CYS A 105 16.35 -5.45 -3.38
N GLU A 106 17.64 -5.48 -3.76
CA GLU A 106 18.77 -5.01 -2.94
C GLU A 106 18.83 -3.49 -2.76
N THR A 107 17.94 -2.75 -3.41
CA THR A 107 17.81 -1.30 -3.27
C THR A 107 17.37 -0.92 -1.86
N SER A 108 18.20 -0.18 -1.13
CA SER A 108 17.81 0.40 0.17
C SER A 108 16.81 1.55 -0.03
N CYS A 109 15.96 1.81 0.96
CA CYS A 109 14.98 2.89 0.89
C CYS A 109 15.65 4.27 0.74
N GLU A 110 16.84 4.43 1.30
CA GLU A 110 17.62 5.65 1.32
C GLU A 110 18.16 6.03 -0.07
N SER A 111 18.16 5.09 -1.02
CA SER A 111 18.56 5.33 -2.41
C SER A 111 17.52 6.09 -3.23
N TYR A 112 16.26 6.10 -2.80
CA TYR A 112 15.19 6.78 -3.52
C TYR A 112 15.22 8.29 -3.31
N GLU A 113 14.81 9.04 -4.33
CA GLU A 113 14.68 10.48 -4.25
C GLU A 113 13.75 10.89 -3.10
N LYS A 114 14.13 11.95 -2.40
CA LYS A 114 13.30 12.52 -1.34
C LYS A 114 12.25 13.45 -1.95
N LYS A 115 11.00 13.28 -1.53
CA LYS A 115 9.86 14.12 -1.95
C LYS A 115 9.14 14.71 -0.75
N THR A 116 8.28 15.69 -1.00
CA THR A 116 7.40 16.24 0.05
C THR A 116 6.43 15.18 0.57
N PRO A 117 5.90 15.33 1.80
CA PRO A 117 4.88 14.43 2.35
C PRO A 117 3.69 14.18 1.41
N ARG A 118 3.19 15.21 0.72
CA ARG A 118 2.09 15.05 -0.25
C ARG A 118 2.51 14.28 -1.49
N GLU A 119 3.68 14.55 -2.06
CA GLU A 119 4.19 13.81 -3.22
C GLU A 119 4.51 12.35 -2.89
N PHE A 120 5.03 12.10 -1.68
CA PHE A 120 5.24 10.77 -1.12
C PHE A 120 3.92 9.99 -1.07
N LEU A 121 2.85 10.60 -0.53
CA LEU A 121 1.53 9.97 -0.45
C LEU A 121 0.93 9.70 -1.84
N LYS A 122 1.03 10.64 -2.78
CA LYS A 122 0.60 10.43 -4.17
C LYS A 122 1.33 9.29 -4.85
N SER A 123 2.63 9.16 -4.60
CA SER A 123 3.44 8.07 -5.16
C SER A 123 3.05 6.73 -4.52
N PHE A 124 2.74 6.73 -3.23
CA PHE A 124 2.23 5.54 -2.56
C PHE A 124 0.86 5.11 -3.11
N GLU A 125 -0.05 6.07 -3.35
CA GLU A 125 -1.33 5.79 -4.00
C GLU A 125 -1.13 5.14 -5.37
N LYS A 126 -0.27 5.72 -6.22
CA LYS A 126 0.06 5.16 -7.55
C LYS A 126 0.57 3.72 -7.45
N LEU A 127 1.46 3.44 -6.49
CA LEU A 127 1.98 2.08 -6.26
C LEU A 127 0.85 1.11 -5.90
N LEU A 128 -0.06 1.50 -4.99
CA LEU A 128 -1.19 0.63 -4.63
C LEU A 128 -2.17 0.44 -5.79
N GLN A 129 -2.33 1.42 -6.67
CA GLN A 129 -3.11 1.28 -7.90
C GLN A 129 -2.47 0.28 -8.87
N GLN A 130 -1.14 0.22 -8.96
CA GLN A 130 -0.43 -0.80 -9.75
C GLN A 130 -0.67 -2.21 -9.19
N VAL A 131 -0.70 -2.38 -7.87
CA VAL A 131 -0.96 -3.69 -7.22
C VAL A 131 -2.39 -4.21 -7.47
N ILE A 132 -3.34 -3.31 -7.74
CA ILE A 132 -4.73 -3.68 -8.07
C ILE A 132 -4.88 -4.14 -9.53
N ARG A 133 -4.01 -3.64 -10.43
CA ARG A 133 -4.05 -4.02 -11.85
C ARG A 133 -3.57 -5.45 -12.04
#